data_AF-A0A923LFP0-F1
#
_entry.id   AF-A0A923LFP0-F1
#
_cell.length_a   1.000
_cell.length_b   1.000
_cell.length_c   1.000
_cell.angle_alpha   90.00
_cell.angle_beta   90.00
_cell.angle_gamma   90.00
#
_symmetry.space_group_name_H-M   'P 1'
#
loop_
_entity.id
_entity.type
_entity.pdbx_description
1 polymer ?
#
loop_
_entity_poly.entity_id
_entity_poly.type
_entity_poly.pdbx_seq_one_letter_code
_entity_poly.pdbx_strand_id
1 'polypeptide(L)'
;MKIKNARGFVCFLFLLVFSLGGCSSKKSSDDIISTDDMTLIYEETISPNKEYVEKEEDIVTYTVEIYQNEDDKILVNSKSNSKFFEPLQYEVECNTSIAKSDIEVEWTTLMGNPNQTEDDQLSTACVSISENGTLLDKRKISFVNRAIDIIGDVIDKN
;
A
#
# COMPACT_ATOMS: atom_id res chain seq x y z
N MET A 1 -8.63 -17.37 -65.91
CA MET A 1 -7.24 -17.79 -66.21
C MET A 1 -6.27 -16.75 -65.65
N LYS A 2 -5.38 -17.22 -64.77
CA LYS A 2 -4.09 -16.66 -64.30
C LYS A 2 -4.03 -15.25 -63.69
N ILE A 3 -3.91 -15.29 -62.36
CA ILE A 3 -3.25 -14.36 -61.44
C ILE A 3 -1.81 -14.05 -61.91
N LYS A 4 -1.35 -12.80 -61.73
CA LYS A 4 0.01 -12.50 -61.27
C LYS A 4 0.02 -11.32 -60.30
N ASN A 5 0.55 -11.61 -59.11
CA ASN A 5 0.79 -10.72 -57.99
C ASN A 5 2.00 -9.81 -58.25
N ALA A 6 2.01 -8.61 -57.68
CA ALA A 6 3.24 -7.92 -57.32
C ALA A 6 3.04 -7.13 -56.02
N ARG A 7 3.99 -7.29 -55.11
CA ARG A 7 3.97 -6.95 -53.68
C ARG A 7 4.49 -5.52 -53.43
N GLY A 8 4.07 -4.94 -52.32
CA GLY A 8 4.73 -3.82 -51.63
C GLY A 8 3.70 -2.77 -51.18
N PHE A 9 3.74 -2.18 -49.99
CA PHE A 9 4.60 -2.25 -48.81
C PHE A 9 3.84 -1.39 -47.78
N VAL A 10 3.59 -1.92 -46.57
CA VAL A 10 3.60 -1.22 -45.28
C VAL A 10 2.81 0.11 -45.13
N CYS A 11 1.79 0.13 -44.26
CA CYS A 11 1.85 0.90 -43.01
C CYS A 11 0.55 0.74 -42.20
N PHE A 12 0.76 0.26 -40.99
CA PHE A 12 -0.17 0.03 -39.90
C PHE A 12 -0.54 1.39 -39.28
N LEU A 13 -1.81 1.78 -39.22
CA LEU A 13 -2.25 2.87 -38.35
C LEU A 13 -3.68 2.63 -37.85
N PHE A 14 -3.80 1.67 -36.92
CA PHE A 14 -4.92 1.63 -35.98
C PHE A 14 -4.76 2.84 -35.04
N LEU A 15 -5.45 3.94 -35.33
CA LEU A 15 -5.66 5.02 -34.35
C LEU A 15 -6.77 4.58 -33.39
N LEU A 16 -6.40 3.69 -32.46
CA LEU A 16 -7.13 3.48 -31.23
C LEU A 16 -6.88 4.70 -30.34
N VAL A 17 -7.77 5.69 -30.45
CA VAL A 17 -7.85 6.78 -29.47
C VAL A 17 -8.53 6.19 -28.23
N PHE A 18 -7.79 5.40 -27.45
CA PHE A 18 -8.17 5.13 -26.07
C PHE A 18 -7.93 6.43 -25.30
N SER A 19 -8.97 7.25 -25.19
CA SER A 19 -9.06 8.23 -24.11
C SER A 19 -9.17 7.46 -22.80
N LEU A 20 -8.04 6.97 -22.30
CA LEU A 20 -7.85 6.68 -20.89
C LEU A 20 -7.86 8.02 -20.16
N GLY A 21 -9.07 8.55 -19.96
CA GLY A 21 -9.32 9.46 -18.86
C GLY A 21 -9.13 8.65 -17.58
N GLY A 22 -7.88 8.49 -17.16
CA GLY A 22 -7.57 8.05 -15.82
C GLY A 22 -8.08 9.12 -14.87
N CYS A 23 -9.28 8.91 -14.31
CA CYS A 23 -9.68 9.58 -13.09
C CYS A 23 -8.71 9.13 -11.99
N SER A 24 -7.59 9.84 -11.86
CA SER A 24 -6.88 9.91 -10.59
C SER A 24 -7.80 10.71 -9.67
N SER A 25 -8.70 10.03 -8.96
CA SER A 25 -9.43 10.65 -7.85
C SER A 25 -8.39 11.16 -6.87
N LYS A 26 -8.15 12.48 -6.87
CA LYS A 26 -7.42 13.15 -5.80
C LYS A 26 -8.26 12.94 -4.54
N LYS A 27 -7.83 12.04 -3.66
CA LYS A 27 -8.37 11.96 -2.29
C LYS A 27 -8.11 13.31 -1.64
N SER A 28 -9.16 14.02 -1.25
CA SER A 28 -9.06 15.23 -0.44
C SER A 28 -8.66 14.87 0.98
N SER A 29 -8.06 15.80 1.71
CA SER A 29 -7.76 15.65 3.14
C SER A 29 -8.99 15.35 4.02
N ASP A 30 -10.20 15.59 3.49
CA ASP A 30 -11.49 15.24 4.12
C ASP A 30 -11.81 13.73 4.11
N ASP A 31 -11.05 12.89 3.38
CA ASP A 31 -11.27 11.44 3.30
C ASP A 31 -10.49 10.62 4.35
N ILE A 32 -9.78 11.28 5.28
CA ILE A 32 -9.06 10.60 6.37
C ILE A 32 -10.05 10.32 7.51
N ILE A 33 -10.17 9.04 7.88
CA ILE A 33 -10.99 8.56 8.98
C ILE A 33 -10.32 8.97 10.31
N SER A 34 -11.10 9.60 11.20
CA SER A 34 -10.64 9.93 12.55
C SER A 34 -10.52 8.67 13.41
N THR A 35 -9.55 8.68 14.32
CA THR A 35 -9.27 7.57 15.26
C THR A 35 -9.72 7.89 16.69
N ASP A 36 -10.45 8.99 16.92
CA ASP A 36 -10.80 9.47 18.28
C ASP A 36 -11.58 8.42 19.11
N ASP A 37 -12.45 7.66 18.45
CA ASP A 37 -13.27 6.60 19.07
C ASP A 37 -12.72 5.18 18.81
N MET A 38 -11.44 5.07 18.44
CA MET A 38 -10.80 3.78 18.15
C MET A 38 -9.66 3.48 19.13
N THR A 39 -9.41 2.19 19.37
CA THR A 39 -8.28 1.72 20.18
C THR A 39 -7.10 1.37 19.28
N LEU A 40 -5.92 1.93 19.57
CA LEU A 40 -4.67 1.55 18.91
C LEU A 40 -4.23 0.15 19.37
N ILE A 41 -4.14 -0.79 18.43
CA ILE A 41 -3.73 -2.19 18.69
C ILE A 41 -2.25 -2.39 18.37
N TYR A 42 -1.78 -1.78 17.28
CA TYR A 42 -0.41 -1.91 16.80
C TYR A 42 0.12 -0.60 16.25
N GLU A 43 1.39 -0.33 16.54
CA GLU A 43 2.16 0.72 15.90
C GLU A 43 3.58 0.22 15.66
N GLU A 44 4.08 0.49 14.45
CA GLU A 44 5.49 0.32 14.13
C GLU A 44 5.98 1.48 13.27
N THR A 45 7.14 2.02 13.65
CA THR A 45 7.81 3.09 12.92
C THR A 45 9.23 2.67 12.56
N ILE A 46 9.58 2.82 11.29
CA ILE A 46 10.94 2.60 10.78
C ILE A 46 11.48 3.87 10.14
N SER A 47 12.80 3.89 9.89
CA SER A 47 13.43 4.93 9.09
C SER A 47 14.24 4.32 7.95
N PRO A 48 13.94 4.69 6.69
CA PRO A 48 14.64 4.15 5.52
C PRO A 48 16.05 4.72 5.35
N ASN A 49 16.34 5.88 5.96
CA ASN A 49 17.54 6.64 5.67
C ASN A 49 18.37 7.06 6.90
N LYS A 50 17.94 6.71 8.12
CA LYS A 50 18.61 7.14 9.37
C LYS A 50 20.10 6.87 9.40
N GLU A 51 20.55 5.76 8.80
CA GLU A 51 21.97 5.39 8.77
C GLU A 51 22.80 6.16 7.73
N TYR A 52 22.14 6.88 6.80
CA TYR A 52 22.76 7.50 5.63
C TYR A 52 22.64 9.03 5.62
N VAL A 53 22.03 9.61 6.65
CA VAL A 53 21.89 11.07 6.80
C VAL A 53 22.62 11.56 8.04
N GLU A 54 23.33 12.68 7.90
CA GLU A 54 24.09 13.27 9.02
C GLU A 54 23.22 14.09 9.96
N LYS A 55 22.14 14.68 9.44
CA LYS A 55 21.28 15.59 10.19
C LYS A 55 19.97 14.92 10.58
N GLU A 56 19.56 15.11 11.82
CA GLU A 56 18.29 14.57 12.32
C GLU A 56 17.07 15.11 11.56
N GLU A 57 17.13 16.35 11.07
CA GLU A 57 16.06 16.97 10.27
C GLU A 57 15.82 16.28 8.92
N ASP A 58 16.82 15.54 8.41
CA ASP A 58 16.76 14.83 7.13
C ASP A 58 16.29 13.37 7.31
N ILE A 59 16.12 12.90 8.55
CA ILE A 59 15.62 11.55 8.84
C ILE A 59 14.16 11.45 8.43
N VAL A 60 13.87 10.53 7.53
CA VAL A 60 12.50 10.16 7.14
C VAL A 60 12.01 9.05 8.06
N THR A 61 10.72 9.08 8.41
CA THR A 61 10.05 8.00 9.12
C THR A 61 8.86 7.48 8.33
N TYR A 62 8.64 6.17 8.39
CA TYR A 62 7.44 5.50 7.92
C TYR A 62 6.78 4.81 9.09
N THR A 63 5.49 5.03 9.27
CA THR A 63 4.71 4.50 10.39
C THR A 63 3.50 3.77 9.86
N VAL A 64 3.25 2.57 10.39
CA VAL A 64 1.99 1.84 10.24
C VAL A 64 1.33 1.78 11.62
N GLU A 65 0.07 2.20 11.68
CA GLU A 65 -0.79 2.12 12.86
C GLU A 65 -2.03 1.28 12.50
N ILE A 66 -2.47 0.45 13.44
CA ILE A 66 -3.68 -0.37 13.27
C ILE A 66 -4.56 -0.14 14.49
N TYR A 67 -5.76 0.34 14.20
CA TYR A 67 -6.79 0.66 15.18
C TYR A 67 -7.98 -0.29 15.02
N GLN A 68 -8.72 -0.49 16.11
CA GLN A 68 -10.00 -1.19 16.09
C GLN A 68 -11.04 -0.39 16.89
N ASN A 69 -12.25 -0.27 16.35
CA ASN A 69 -13.37 0.40 17.04
C ASN A 69 -14.22 -0.59 17.85
N GLU A 70 -15.25 -0.09 18.54
CA GLU A 70 -16.17 -0.91 19.36
C GLU A 70 -17.03 -1.89 18.53
N ASP A 71 -17.19 -1.65 17.22
CA ASP A 71 -17.90 -2.53 16.27
C ASP A 71 -16.95 -3.58 15.64
N ASP A 72 -15.77 -3.79 16.22
CA ASP A 72 -14.67 -4.66 15.74
C ASP A 72 -14.12 -4.30 14.35
N LYS A 73 -14.52 -3.18 13.74
CA LYS A 73 -13.98 -2.71 12.46
C LYS A 73 -12.54 -2.22 12.64
N ILE A 74 -11.66 -2.67 11.75
CA ILE A 74 -10.23 -2.34 11.80
C ILE A 74 -9.93 -1.21 10.81
N LEU A 75 -9.15 -0.23 11.26
CA LEU A 75 -8.56 0.81 10.42
C LEU A 75 -7.05 0.63 10.38
N VAL A 76 -6.50 0.42 9.19
CA VAL A 76 -5.06 0.47 8.95
C VAL A 76 -4.70 1.85 8.43
N ASN A 77 -3.76 2.50 9.09
CA ASN A 77 -3.31 3.84 8.78
C ASN A 77 -1.80 3.85 8.55
N SER A 78 -1.35 4.66 7.60
CA SER A 78 0.07 4.84 7.29
C SER A 78 0.43 6.32 7.22
N LYS A 79 1.56 6.67 7.83
CA LYS A 79 2.04 8.06 7.97
C LYS A 79 3.52 8.16 7.66
N SER A 80 3.95 9.33 7.22
CA SER A 80 5.36 9.69 7.11
C SER A 80 5.55 11.16 7.42
N ASN A 81 6.72 11.52 7.94
CA ASN A 81 7.14 12.92 8.08
C ASN A 81 7.59 13.54 6.74
N SER A 82 7.70 12.75 5.67
CA SER A 82 8.05 13.23 4.34
C SER A 82 6.95 14.10 3.76
N LYS A 83 7.30 15.31 3.29
CA LYS A 83 6.40 16.24 2.59
C LYS A 83 5.80 15.66 1.30
N PHE A 84 6.39 14.59 0.77
CA PHE A 84 5.92 13.93 -0.45
C PHE A 84 4.88 12.85 -0.21
N PHE A 85 4.64 12.47 1.06
CA PHE A 85 3.72 11.42 1.43
C PHE A 85 2.47 11.99 2.07
N GLU A 86 1.32 11.65 1.51
CA GLU A 86 0.01 11.89 2.14
C GLU A 86 -0.40 10.59 2.85
N PRO A 87 -0.97 10.65 4.06
CA PRO A 87 -1.41 9.45 4.78
C PRO A 87 -2.35 8.59 3.94
N LEU A 88 -2.14 7.27 4.00
CA LEU A 88 -3.03 6.30 3.36
C LEU A 88 -3.73 5.47 4.42
N GLN A 89 -5.01 5.23 4.19
CA GLN A 89 -5.87 4.45 5.07
C GLN A 89 -6.72 3.46 4.29
N TYR A 90 -7.01 2.34 4.93
CA TYR A 90 -8.03 1.40 4.50
C TYR A 90 -8.66 0.69 5.70
N GLU A 91 -9.90 0.27 5.53
CA GLU A 91 -10.64 -0.47 6.54
C GLU A 91 -10.67 -1.96 6.20
N VAL A 92 -10.76 -2.77 7.25
CA VAL A 92 -10.93 -4.23 7.18
C VAL A 92 -12.11 -4.60 8.08
N GLU A 93 -13.07 -5.34 7.51
CA GLU A 93 -14.21 -5.86 8.25
C GLU A 93 -13.77 -7.06 9.09
N CYS A 94 -14.01 -7.02 10.40
CA CYS A 94 -13.70 -8.09 11.34
C CYS A 94 -14.91 -8.27 12.27
N ASN A 95 -15.11 -9.49 12.77
CA ASN A 95 -16.28 -9.80 13.63
C ASN A 95 -15.87 -10.01 15.10
N THR A 96 -14.58 -9.89 15.40
CA THR A 96 -14.03 -10.16 16.72
C THR A 96 -12.89 -9.20 17.03
N SER A 97 -12.66 -8.94 18.31
CA SER A 97 -11.54 -8.10 18.70
C SER A 97 -10.21 -8.81 18.42
N ILE A 98 -9.26 -8.09 17.83
CA ILE A 98 -7.92 -8.59 17.52
C ILE A 98 -6.89 -8.12 18.55
N ALA A 99 -5.79 -8.87 18.67
CA ALA A 99 -4.65 -8.51 19.49
C ALA A 99 -3.41 -8.22 18.62
N LYS A 100 -2.38 -7.63 19.25
CA LYS A 100 -1.07 -7.41 18.61
C LYS A 100 -0.47 -8.68 17.99
N SER A 101 -0.73 -9.86 18.56
CA SER A 101 -0.25 -11.14 18.02
C SER A 101 -0.90 -11.55 16.70
N ASP A 102 -2.04 -10.96 16.36
CA ASP A 102 -2.77 -11.24 15.12
C ASP A 102 -2.30 -10.37 13.94
N ILE A 103 -1.34 -9.47 14.22
CA ILE A 103 -0.80 -8.50 13.27
C ILE A 103 0.65 -8.83 12.98
N GLU A 104 0.98 -8.86 11.69
CA GLU A 104 2.35 -8.94 11.19
C GLU A 104 2.60 -7.82 10.18
N VAL A 105 3.69 -7.09 10.36
CA VAL A 105 4.15 -6.05 9.42
C VAL A 105 5.55 -6.42 8.94
N GLU A 106 5.67 -6.76 7.66
CA GLU A 106 6.96 -7.05 7.03
C GLU A 106 7.40 -5.87 6.18
N TRP A 107 8.54 -5.28 6.50
CA TRP A 107 9.11 -4.18 5.71
C TRP A 107 10.04 -4.71 4.63
N THR A 108 9.90 -4.18 3.41
CA THR A 108 10.83 -4.48 2.33
C THR A 108 11.21 -3.24 1.53
N THR A 109 12.34 -3.33 0.85
CA THR A 109 12.78 -2.34 -0.13
C THR A 109 11.90 -2.39 -1.38
N LEU A 110 12.10 -1.45 -2.32
CA LEU A 110 11.33 -1.46 -3.57
C LEU A 110 11.63 -2.71 -4.42
N MET A 111 12.83 -3.27 -4.26
CA MET A 111 13.24 -4.53 -4.89
C MET A 111 12.79 -5.78 -4.13
N GLY A 112 12.09 -5.62 -2.99
CA GLY A 112 11.57 -6.73 -2.19
C GLY A 112 12.59 -7.34 -1.22
N ASN A 113 13.71 -6.66 -0.95
CA ASN A 113 14.68 -7.13 0.03
C ASN A 113 14.22 -6.80 1.46
N PRO A 114 14.45 -7.68 2.44
CA PRO A 114 14.10 -7.40 3.84
C PRO A 114 15.12 -6.48 4.53
N ASN A 115 16.33 -6.37 4.00
CA ASN A 115 17.41 -5.54 4.54
C ASN A 115 17.68 -4.37 3.61
N GLN A 116 17.84 -3.18 4.18
CA GLN A 116 18.16 -1.97 3.40
C GLN A 116 19.66 -1.77 3.19
N THR A 117 19.97 -1.05 2.12
CA THR A 117 21.27 -0.43 1.86
C THR A 117 21.05 1.04 1.50
N GLU A 118 22.13 1.81 1.34
CA GLU A 118 22.05 3.20 0.88
C GLU A 118 21.33 3.31 -0.49
N ASP A 119 21.61 2.36 -1.39
CA ASP A 119 21.03 2.32 -2.75
C ASP A 119 19.67 1.59 -2.83
N ASP A 120 19.28 0.84 -1.79
CA ASP A 120 18.03 0.08 -1.73
C ASP A 120 17.40 0.20 -0.35
N GLN A 121 16.73 1.32 -0.11
CA GLN A 121 16.12 1.64 1.18
C GLN A 121 14.75 0.98 1.34
N LEU A 122 14.32 0.75 2.59
CA LEU A 122 12.97 0.28 2.88
C LEU A 122 11.94 1.24 2.29
N SER A 123 10.89 0.71 1.67
CA SER A 123 9.88 1.55 1.00
C SER A 123 8.47 1.00 1.05
N THR A 124 8.30 -0.25 1.47
CA THR A 124 7.00 -0.90 1.53
C THR A 124 6.80 -1.63 2.84
N ALA A 125 5.55 -1.63 3.31
CA ALA A 125 5.08 -2.44 4.43
C ALA A 125 4.03 -3.43 3.92
N CYS A 126 4.24 -4.72 4.13
CA CYS A 126 3.23 -5.74 3.93
C CYS A 126 2.54 -6.01 5.27
N VAL A 127 1.28 -5.60 5.39
CA VAL A 127 0.47 -5.76 6.59
C VAL A 127 -0.38 -7.00 6.42
N SER A 128 -0.25 -7.95 7.35
CA SER A 128 -1.10 -9.14 7.44
C SER A 128 -1.87 -9.09 8.76
N ILE A 129 -3.18 -9.31 8.69
CA ILE A 129 -4.08 -9.33 9.83
C ILE A 129 -4.78 -10.69 9.84
N SER A 130 -4.82 -11.34 11.00
CA SER A 130 -5.48 -12.63 11.20
C SER A 130 -6.69 -12.51 12.13
N GLU A 131 -7.70 -13.33 11.91
CA GLU A 131 -8.84 -13.52 12.81
C GLU A 131 -8.83 -14.98 13.28
N ASN A 132 -8.73 -15.21 14.59
CA ASN A 132 -8.68 -16.56 15.18
C ASN A 132 -7.61 -17.48 14.55
N GLY A 133 -6.44 -16.91 14.23
CA GLY A 133 -5.32 -17.64 13.63
C GLY A 133 -5.45 -17.93 12.13
N THR A 134 -6.50 -17.41 11.47
CA THR A 134 -6.67 -17.49 10.01
C THR A 134 -6.42 -16.11 9.40
N LEU A 135 -5.68 -16.05 8.28
CA LEU A 135 -5.45 -14.79 7.56
C LEU A 135 -6.80 -14.17 7.18
N LEU A 136 -7.01 -12.91 7.57
CA LEU A 136 -8.20 -12.13 7.23
C LEU A 136 -7.91 -11.19 6.06
N ASP A 137 -6.88 -10.35 6.19
CA ASP A 137 -6.49 -9.36 5.18
C ASP A 137 -4.96 -9.31 5.05
N LYS A 138 -4.48 -9.18 3.82
CA LYS A 138 -3.07 -8.94 3.51
C LYS A 138 -2.94 -7.89 2.40
N ARG A 139 -2.38 -6.73 2.75
CA ARG A 139 -2.13 -5.63 1.80
C ARG A 139 -0.73 -5.09 1.93
N LYS A 140 -0.23 -4.55 0.82
CA LYS A 140 1.06 -3.86 0.77
C LYS A 140 0.86 -2.38 0.58
N ILE A 141 1.46 -1.60 1.48
CA ILE A 141 1.49 -0.15 1.46
C ILE A 141 2.84 0.27 0.91
N SER A 142 2.86 1.04 -0.18
CA SER A 142 4.08 1.63 -0.72
C SER A 142 4.18 3.10 -0.31
N PHE A 143 5.22 3.42 0.47
CA PHE A 143 5.50 4.80 0.90
C PHE A 143 6.12 5.64 -0.23
N VAL A 144 6.74 5.00 -1.22
CA VAL A 144 7.30 5.67 -2.40
C VAL A 144 6.24 5.87 -3.48
N ASN A 145 5.47 4.83 -3.81
CA ASN A 145 4.45 4.91 -4.86
C ASN A 145 3.11 5.47 -4.38
N ARG A 146 2.92 5.61 -3.06
CA ARG A 146 1.69 6.12 -2.43
C ARG A 146 0.47 5.31 -2.84
N ALA A 147 0.60 4.00 -2.78
CA ALA A 147 -0.42 3.05 -3.23
C ALA A 147 -0.60 1.93 -2.20
N ILE A 148 -1.82 1.39 -2.15
CA ILE A 148 -2.16 0.19 -1.40
C ILE A 148 -2.54 -0.89 -2.42
N ASP A 149 -1.81 -2.00 -2.39
CA ASP A 149 -2.09 -3.18 -3.21
C ASP A 149 -2.68 -4.28 -2.34
N ILE A 150 -3.79 -4.89 -2.79
CA ILE A 150 -4.35 -6.09 -2.16
C ILE A 150 -3.53 -7.30 -2.60
N ILE A 151 -2.97 -8.05 -1.65
CA ILE A 151 -2.15 -9.24 -1.91
C ILE A 151 -2.95 -10.52 -1.63
N GLY A 152 -3.76 -10.51 -0.59
CA GLY A 152 -4.64 -11.61 -0.24
C GLY A 152 -5.77 -11.13 0.64
N ASP A 153 -6.96 -11.67 0.41
CA ASP A 153 -8.17 -11.45 1.21
C ASP A 153 -8.92 -12.78 1.24
N VAL A 154 -9.51 -13.14 2.37
CA VAL A 154 -10.43 -14.28 2.44
C VAL A 154 -11.80 -13.81 1.98
N ILE A 155 -12.07 -14.00 0.69
CA ILE A 155 -13.35 -13.65 0.04
C ILE A 155 -14.52 -14.56 0.50
N ASP A 156 -14.26 -15.59 1.30
CA ASP A 156 -15.29 -16.57 1.67
C ASP A 156 -15.97 -16.25 3.02
N LYS A 157 -16.96 -15.36 2.98
CA LYS A 157 -18.12 -15.42 3.90
C LYS A 157 -19.34 -15.89 3.11
N ASN A 158 -19.48 -17.21 2.95
CA ASN A 158 -20.74 -17.87 2.55
C ASN A 158 -21.27 -18.71 3.71
#